data_AF-A0A806K099-F1
#
_entry.id   AF-A0A806K099-F1
#
_cell.length_a   1.000
_cell.length_b   1.000
_cell.length_c   1.000
_cell.angle_alpha   90.00
_cell.angle_beta   90.00
_cell.angle_gamma   90.00
#
_symmetry.space_group_name_H-M   'P 1'
#
loop_
_entity.id
_entity.type
_entity.pdbx_description
1 polymer ?
#
loop_
_entity_poly.entity_id
_entity_poly.type
_entity_poly.pdbx_seq_one_letter_code
_entity_poly.pdbx_strand_id
1 'polypeptide(L)'
;MGFESVTNAETEVLKALWQAGEPQSLAELRRALAETRGWKATTVKTLLYKLRDKGAVEEVGRGVYRAVASETNVAMEASREFIRKQFGGSAKKLVASLIDGGELAAADISELRAMLSVEQERGSGDD
;
A
#
# COMPACT_ATOMS: atom_id res chain seq x y z
N MET A 1 -2.86 -3.60 14.50
CA MET A 1 -1.69 -2.79 14.90
C MET A 1 -1.22 -2.07 13.66
N GLY A 2 -1.37 -0.76 13.57
CA GLY A 2 -1.07 0.01 12.35
C GLY A 2 0.35 0.58 12.41
N PHE A 3 1.04 0.60 11.28
CA PHE A 3 2.26 1.38 11.08
C PHE A 3 1.88 2.74 10.46
N GLU A 4 2.73 3.75 10.65
CA GLU A 4 2.51 5.08 10.04
C GLU A 4 2.44 5.01 8.50
N SER A 5 1.76 5.97 7.87
CA SER A 5 1.58 6.00 6.41
C SER A 5 2.92 5.91 5.67
N VAL A 6 2.98 5.02 4.70
CA VAL A 6 4.16 4.77 3.87
C VAL A 6 4.07 5.60 2.60
N THR A 7 5.15 6.29 2.25
CA THR A 7 5.25 7.10 1.03
C THR A 7 5.50 6.22 -0.18
N ASN A 8 5.21 6.71 -1.39
CA ASN A 8 5.46 5.97 -2.63
C ASN A 8 6.90 5.45 -2.74
N ALA A 9 7.90 6.25 -2.35
CA ALA A 9 9.31 5.82 -2.40
C ALA A 9 9.61 4.71 -1.39
N GLU A 10 9.02 4.76 -0.19
CA GLU A 10 9.15 3.71 0.81
C GLU A 10 8.41 2.43 0.36
N THR A 11 7.24 2.56 -0.29
CA THR A 11 6.52 1.42 -0.88
C THR A 11 7.36 0.66 -1.89
N GLU A 12 8.23 1.32 -2.65
CA GLU A 12 9.14 0.62 -3.59
C GLU A 12 10.17 -0.24 -2.88
N VAL A 13 10.65 0.17 -1.70
CA VAL A 13 11.53 -0.68 -0.88
C VAL A 13 10.75 -1.89 -0.35
N LEU A 14 9.49 -1.69 0.09
CA LEU A 14 8.64 -2.78 0.52
C LEU A 14 8.33 -3.76 -0.62
N LYS A 15 8.06 -3.27 -1.83
CA LYS A 15 7.87 -4.11 -3.02
C LYS A 15 9.07 -4.99 -3.30
N ALA A 16 10.29 -4.44 -3.21
CA ALA A 16 11.51 -5.24 -3.38
C ALA A 16 11.61 -6.36 -2.33
N LEU A 17 11.22 -6.08 -1.07
CA LEU A 17 11.17 -7.09 -0.01
C LEU A 17 10.07 -8.15 -0.25
N TRP A 18 8.87 -7.75 -0.66
CA TRP A 18 7.77 -8.68 -0.95
C TRP A 18 8.08 -9.57 -2.16
N GLN A 19 8.67 -9.00 -3.21
CA GLN A 19 9.08 -9.74 -4.41
C GLN A 19 10.16 -10.78 -4.12
N ALA A 20 11.09 -10.46 -3.21
CA ALA A 20 12.10 -11.43 -2.79
C ALA A 20 11.51 -12.60 -1.99
N GLY A 21 10.41 -12.37 -1.26
CA GLY A 21 9.74 -13.40 -0.45
C GLY A 21 10.49 -13.83 0.82
N GLU A 22 11.71 -13.35 1.02
CA GLU A 22 12.58 -13.68 2.16
C GLU A 22 13.35 -12.45 2.66
N PRO A 23 13.96 -12.48 3.87
CA PRO A 23 14.78 -11.36 4.34
C PRO A 23 15.91 -11.03 3.38
N GLN A 24 16.13 -9.75 3.11
CA GLN A 24 17.15 -9.25 2.19
C GLN A 24 18.18 -8.41 2.93
N SER A 25 19.45 -8.57 2.55
CA SER A 25 20.51 -7.68 3.02
C SER A 25 20.36 -6.27 2.41
N LEU A 26 20.92 -5.27 3.09
CA LEU A 26 21.01 -3.91 2.56
C LEU A 26 21.75 -3.87 1.21
N ALA A 27 22.72 -4.76 0.99
CA ALA A 27 23.44 -4.85 -0.28
C ALA A 27 22.54 -5.34 -1.42
N GLU A 28 21.72 -6.36 -1.18
CA GLU A 28 20.75 -6.89 -2.15
C GLU A 28 19.67 -5.86 -2.49
N LEU A 29 19.10 -5.21 -1.47
CA LEU A 29 18.11 -4.15 -1.69
C LEU A 29 18.69 -2.98 -2.49
N ARG A 30 19.94 -2.61 -2.24
CA ARG A 30 20.63 -1.56 -3.01
C ARG A 30 20.80 -1.95 -4.47
N ARG A 31 21.20 -3.19 -4.74
CA ARG A 31 21.36 -3.70 -6.11
C ARG A 31 20.01 -3.71 -6.84
N ALA A 32 18.99 -4.32 -6.24
CA ALA A 32 17.65 -4.41 -6.82
C ALA A 32 17.05 -3.03 -7.13
N LEU A 33 17.17 -2.07 -6.20
CA LEU A 33 16.62 -0.71 -6.37
C LEU A 33 17.49 0.19 -7.25
N ALA A 34 18.79 -0.09 -7.38
CA ALA A 34 19.62 0.57 -8.38
C ALA A 34 19.21 0.12 -9.80
N GLU A 35 18.96 -1.18 -10.01
CA GLU A 35 18.55 -1.73 -11.30
C GLU A 35 17.14 -1.30 -11.71
N THR A 36 16.18 -1.33 -10.77
CA THR A 36 14.77 -1.04 -11.07
C THR A 36 14.43 0.45 -11.02
N ARG A 37 15.10 1.24 -10.18
CA ARG A 37 14.77 2.65 -9.92
C ARG A 37 15.93 3.63 -10.13
N GLY A 38 17.15 3.15 -10.38
CA GLY A 38 18.33 4.02 -10.52
C GLY A 38 18.75 4.71 -9.22
N TRP A 39 18.35 4.18 -8.05
CA TRP A 39 18.59 4.85 -6.78
C TRP A 39 20.01 4.67 -6.26
N LYS A 40 20.53 5.75 -5.65
CA LYS A 40 21.82 5.71 -4.94
C LYS A 40 21.70 4.91 -3.64
N ALA A 41 22.82 4.31 -3.24
CA ALA A 41 22.93 3.50 -2.02
C ALA A 41 22.53 4.25 -0.73
N THR A 42 22.70 5.58 -0.70
CA THR A 42 22.28 6.45 0.40
C THR A 42 20.77 6.58 0.48
N THR A 43 20.09 6.76 -0.67
CA THR A 43 18.62 6.86 -0.76
C THR A 43 17.96 5.60 -0.23
N VAL A 44 18.40 4.42 -0.69
CA VAL A 44 17.86 3.13 -0.22
C VAL A 44 18.04 2.98 1.29
N LYS A 45 19.22 3.32 1.81
CA LYS A 45 19.51 3.27 3.26
C LYS A 45 18.58 4.19 4.06
N THR A 46 18.39 5.42 3.60
CA THR A 46 17.51 6.39 4.27
C THR A 46 16.05 5.93 4.26
N LEU A 47 15.53 5.44 3.13
CA LEU A 47 14.16 4.95 3.04
C LEU A 47 13.93 3.71 3.91
N LEU A 48 14.90 2.81 3.95
CA LEU A 48 14.84 1.60 4.78
C LEU A 48 14.82 1.93 6.28
N TYR A 49 15.61 2.90 6.73
CA TYR A 49 15.55 3.35 8.12
C TYR A 49 14.23 4.02 8.45
N LYS A 50 13.68 4.86 7.57
CA LYS A 50 12.36 5.44 7.79
C LYS A 50 11.28 4.36 7.90
N LEU A 51 11.30 3.35 7.03
CA LEU A 51 10.39 2.22 7.11
C LEU A 51 10.53 1.45 8.43
N ARG A 52 11.76 1.28 8.92
CA ARG A 52 12.02 0.61 10.19
C ARG A 52 11.47 1.42 11.35
N ASP A 53 11.71 2.72 11.36
CA ASP A 53 11.22 3.63 12.40
C ASP A 53 9.68 3.69 12.40
N LYS A 54 9.05 3.51 11.23
CA LYS A 54 7.58 3.35 11.08
C LYS A 54 7.06 1.96 11.49
N GLY A 55 7.93 0.98 11.73
CA GLY A 55 7.55 -0.41 12.01
C GLY A 55 7.06 -1.19 10.79
N ALA A 56 7.30 -0.71 9.57
CA ALA A 56 6.92 -1.39 8.34
C ALA A 56 7.95 -2.45 7.89
N VAL A 57 9.19 -2.35 8.37
CA VAL A 57 10.23 -3.37 8.21
C VAL A 57 10.94 -3.63 9.53
N GLU A 58 11.50 -4.81 9.68
CA GLU A 58 12.33 -5.21 10.83
C GLU A 58 13.73 -5.63 10.37
N GLU A 59 14.73 -5.43 11.22
CA GLU A 59 16.09 -5.94 11.01
C GLU A 59 16.24 -7.28 11.74
N VAL A 60 16.27 -8.39 11.00
CA VAL A 60 16.30 -9.77 11.53
C VAL A 60 17.73 -10.31 11.74
N GLY A 61 18.72 -9.56 11.28
CA GLY A 61 20.14 -9.86 11.41
C GLY A 61 20.94 -8.63 11.00
N ARG A 62 22.25 -8.61 11.24
CA ARG A 62 23.08 -7.42 10.99
C ARG A 62 23.01 -7.00 9.52
N GLY A 63 22.27 -5.93 9.24
CA GLY A 63 22.04 -5.41 7.90
C GLY A 63 21.10 -6.27 7.03
N VAL A 64 20.29 -7.15 7.63
CA VAL A 64 19.31 -8.02 6.95
C VAL A 64 17.90 -7.65 7.41
N TYR A 65 17.03 -7.37 6.45
CA TYR A 65 15.73 -6.77 6.67
C TYR A 65 14.59 -7.61 6.11
N ARG A 66 13.44 -7.60 6.79
CA ARG A 66 12.19 -8.22 6.34
C ARG A 66 11.05 -7.21 6.38
N ALA A 67 10.13 -7.30 5.43
CA ALA A 67 8.88 -6.54 5.48
C ALA A 67 7.95 -7.12 6.58
N VAL A 68 7.50 -6.25 7.47
CA VAL A 68 6.46 -6.56 8.48
C VAL A 68 5.09 -6.12 7.97
N ALA A 69 5.05 -5.01 7.22
CA ALA A 69 3.86 -4.53 6.56
C ALA A 69 3.42 -5.49 5.45
N SER A 70 2.14 -5.84 5.42
CA SER A 70 1.55 -6.57 4.29
C SER A 70 1.23 -5.63 3.14
N GLU A 71 1.37 -6.12 1.91
CA GLU A 71 1.06 -5.36 0.70
C GLU A 71 -0.38 -4.85 0.70
N THR A 72 -1.33 -5.71 1.07
CA THR A 72 -2.75 -5.35 1.20
C THR A 72 -2.96 -4.22 2.20
N ASN A 73 -2.34 -4.26 3.38
CA ASN A 73 -2.52 -3.22 4.39
C ASN A 73 -1.93 -1.88 3.94
N VAL A 74 -0.76 -1.90 3.29
CA VAL A 74 -0.14 -0.68 2.71
C VAL A 74 -1.05 -0.08 1.64
N ALA A 75 -1.59 -0.90 0.74
CA ALA A 75 -2.48 -0.45 -0.33
C ALA A 75 -3.79 0.11 0.23
N MET A 76 -4.38 -0.52 1.25
CA MET A 76 -5.58 -0.04 1.92
C MET A 76 -5.36 1.29 2.62
N GLU A 77 -4.26 1.45 3.36
CA GLU A 77 -3.97 2.72 4.05
C GLU A 77 -3.66 3.85 3.04
N ALA A 78 -2.93 3.54 1.96
CA ALA A 78 -2.69 4.50 0.88
C ALA A 78 -4.00 4.95 0.22
N SER A 79 -4.94 4.03 0.00
CA SER A 79 -6.27 4.32 -0.55
C SER A 79 -7.09 5.19 0.40
N ARG A 80 -7.09 4.86 1.70
CA ARG A 80 -7.75 5.69 2.73
C ARG A 80 -7.18 7.10 2.76
N GLU A 81 -5.86 7.23 2.72
CA GLU A 81 -5.19 8.52 2.75
C GLU A 81 -5.45 9.36 1.49
N PHE A 82 -5.47 8.70 0.32
CA PHE A 82 -5.86 9.34 -0.93
C PHE A 82 -7.29 9.88 -0.88
N ILE A 83 -8.25 9.07 -0.42
CA ILE A 83 -9.65 9.49 -0.25
C ILE A 83 -9.75 10.64 0.75
N ARG A 84 -9.03 10.57 1.88
CA ARG A 84 -8.97 11.65 2.87
C ARG A 84 -8.48 12.96 2.25
N LYS A 85 -7.36 12.93 1.54
CA LYS A 85 -6.71 14.12 0.98
C LYS A 85 -7.44 14.71 -0.23
N GLN A 86 -7.87 13.88 -1.18
CA GLN A 86 -8.41 14.35 -2.46
C GLN A 86 -9.93 14.52 -2.44
N PHE A 87 -10.63 13.70 -1.66
CA PHE A 87 -12.10 13.66 -1.63
C PHE A 87 -12.69 14.03 -0.26
N GLY A 88 -11.86 14.58 0.64
CA GLY A 88 -12.26 14.98 1.99
C GLY A 88 -12.80 13.81 2.82
N GLY A 89 -12.28 12.60 2.58
CA GLY A 89 -12.71 11.38 3.28
C GLY A 89 -13.99 10.75 2.72
N SER A 90 -14.58 11.31 1.66
CA SER A 90 -15.84 10.80 1.11
C SER A 90 -15.62 9.82 -0.04
N ALA A 91 -15.78 8.52 0.24
CA ALA A 91 -15.81 7.49 -0.79
C ALA A 91 -16.94 7.72 -1.80
N LYS A 92 -18.08 8.27 -1.36
CA LYS A 92 -19.19 8.67 -2.24
C LYS A 92 -18.74 9.69 -3.30
N LYS A 93 -17.94 10.69 -2.91
CA LYS A 93 -17.44 11.70 -3.86
C LYS A 93 -16.48 11.10 -4.88
N LEU A 94 -15.62 10.15 -4.47
CA LEU A 94 -14.76 9.40 -5.39
C LEU A 94 -15.60 8.63 -6.42
N VAL A 95 -16.60 7.87 -5.97
CA VAL A 95 -17.46 7.10 -6.89
C VAL A 95 -18.23 8.03 -7.82
N ALA A 96 -18.77 9.14 -7.32
CA ALA A 96 -19.45 10.14 -8.15
C ALA A 96 -18.51 10.70 -9.24
N SER A 97 -17.26 11.05 -8.89
CA SER A 97 -16.31 11.57 -9.89
C SER A 97 -15.97 10.56 -10.99
N LEU A 98 -15.90 9.26 -10.66
CA LEU A 98 -15.64 8.19 -11.65
C LEU A 98 -16.84 7.93 -12.57
N ILE A 99 -18.06 8.21 -12.09
CA ILE A 99 -19.27 8.16 -12.93
C ILE A 99 -19.28 9.39 -13.85
N ASP A 100 -19.07 10.58 -13.30
CA ASP A 100 -19.14 11.84 -14.03
C ASP A 100 -18.02 11.96 -15.09
N GLY A 101 -16.84 11.41 -14.83
CA GLY A 101 -15.72 11.38 -15.78
C GLY A 101 -15.81 10.26 -16.83
N GLY A 102 -16.78 9.35 -16.70
CA GLY A 102 -16.98 8.24 -17.64
C GLY A 102 -15.95 7.11 -17.52
N GLU A 103 -15.23 7.03 -16.40
CA GLU A 103 -14.26 5.96 -16.13
C GLU A 103 -14.92 4.62 -15.73
N LEU A 104 -16.23 4.62 -15.46
CA LEU A 104 -17.00 3.40 -15.16
C LEU A 104 -17.94 3.04 -16.32
N ALA A 105 -17.75 1.86 -16.89
CA ALA A 105 -18.68 1.28 -17.84
C ALA A 105 -19.94 0.76 -17.12
N ALA A 106 -21.01 0.51 -17.89
CA ALA A 106 -22.25 -0.05 -17.34
C ALA A 106 -22.03 -1.41 -16.63
N ALA A 107 -21.07 -2.20 -17.10
CA ALA A 107 -20.67 -3.45 -16.45
C ALA A 107 -20.04 -3.20 -15.06
N ASP A 108 -19.11 -2.24 -14.96
CA ASP A 108 -18.48 -1.87 -13.69
C ASP A 108 -19.50 -1.37 -12.67
N ILE A 109 -20.47 -0.56 -13.12
CA ILE A 109 -21.57 -0.08 -12.26
C ILE A 109 -22.42 -1.27 -11.75
N SER A 110 -22.69 -2.25 -12.61
CA SER A 110 -23.46 -3.44 -12.22
C SER A 110 -22.70 -4.30 -11.21
N GLU A 111 -21.40 -4.51 -11.41
CA GLU A 111 -20.55 -5.26 -10.49
C GLU A 111 -20.42 -4.54 -9.13
N LEU A 112 -20.19 -3.23 -9.15
CA LEU A 112 -20.17 -2.41 -7.93
C LEU A 112 -21.48 -2.50 -7.15
N ARG A 113 -22.64 -2.49 -7.83
CA ARG A 113 -23.94 -2.70 -7.18
C ARG A 113 -24.04 -4.08 -6.53
N ALA A 114 -23.58 -5.14 -7.20
CA ALA A 114 -23.59 -6.49 -6.65
C ALA A 114 -22.71 -6.58 -5.39
N MET A 115 -21.50 -6.01 -5.43
CA MET A 115 -20.58 -5.97 -4.28
C MET A 115 -21.20 -5.25 -3.07
N LEU A 116 -21.87 -4.12 -3.29
CA LEU A 116 -22.51 -3.33 -2.23
C LEU A 116 -23.72 -4.05 -1.60
N SER A 117 -24.47 -4.82 -2.38
CA SER A 117 -25.63 -5.58 -1.87
C SER A 117 -25.21 -6.74 -0.96
N VAL A 118 -24.07 -7.39 -1.23
CA VAL A 118 -23.55 -8.51 -0.40
C VAL A 118 -23.18 -8.05 1.02
N GLU A 119 -22.75 -6.80 1.20
CA GLU A 119 -22.40 -6.27 2.53
C GLU A 119 -23.64 -6.00 3.41
N GLN A 120 -24.81 -5.73 2.80
CA GLN A 120 -26.05 -5.50 3.56
C GLN A 120 -26.53 -6.77 4.28
N GLU A 121 -26.32 -7.96 3.69
CA GLU A 121 -26.74 -9.23 4.27
C GLU A 121 -25.84 -9.69 5.43
N ARG A 122 -24.59 -9.20 5.49
CA ARG A 122 -23.65 -9.49 6.60
C ARG A 122 -23.88 -8.61 7.82
N GLY A 123 -24.63 -7.52 7.69
CA GLY A 123 -24.95 -6.56 8.76
C GLY A 123 -26.33 -6.72 9.41
N SER A 124 -27.15 -7.69 8.97
CA SER A 124 -28.50 -7.94 9.50
C SER A 124 -28.62 -9.22 10.35
N GLY A 125 -27.51 -9.68 10.95
CA GLY A 125 -27.45 -10.91 11.73
C GLY A 125 -27.27 -10.74 13.24
N ASP A 126 -27.38 -9.53 13.79
CA ASP A 126 -27.30 -9.28 15.23
C ASP A 126 -28.40 -8.25 15.60
N ASP A 127 -29.60 -8.77 15.89
CA ASP A 127 -30.64 -8.15 16.72
C ASP A 127 -30.92 -9.10 17.88
#